data_AF-A0A7X3NQK1-F1
#
_entry.id   AF-A0A7X3NQK1-F1
#
_cell.length_a   1.000
_cell.length_b   1.000
_cell.length_c   1.000
_cell.angle_alpha   90.00
_cell.angle_beta   90.00
_cell.angle_gamma   90.00
#
_symmetry.space_group_name_H-M   'P 1'
#
loop_
_entity.id
_entity.type
_entity.pdbx_description
1 polymer ?
#
loop_
_entity_poly.entity_id
_entity_poly.type
_entity_poly.pdbx_seq_one_letter_code
_entity_poly.pdbx_strand_id
1 'polypeptide(L)'
;MTPTEVKESLKTFIAEACLPIDIVDILPSEDLGARHSTTEARIKDVITQWNKDGKIHVLLPGLPEIMEFYTKTDASSAAKELLEAAAVEALLEAVIAEQVLPIRFTDCGFRLITLSEDDTTGYPVKILHGGFRLEKKGNAEVELSQLEGVANRFEASLKANRMKAKMFHLGFQLEKAAETEMPLSQVKKLAKQIDITLGINYVLNTYEYANRDDASETSWTSASICVSPWRFPRR
;
A
#
# COMPACT_ATOMS: atom_id res chain seq x y z
N MET A 1 13.44 9.69 16.00
CA MET A 1 12.00 9.44 16.23
C MET A 1 11.69 7.98 15.94
N THR A 2 10.87 7.33 16.78
CA THR A 2 10.32 5.99 16.53
C THR A 2 9.19 6.04 15.49
N PRO A 3 8.81 4.91 14.86
CA PRO A 3 7.67 4.89 13.95
C PRO A 3 6.37 5.39 14.58
N THR A 4 6.14 5.07 15.86
CA THR A 4 4.97 5.56 16.60
C THR A 4 4.98 7.09 16.74
N GLU A 5 6.13 7.68 17.08
CA GLU A 5 6.26 9.15 17.17
C GLU A 5 6.04 9.83 15.82
N VAL A 6 6.49 9.22 14.72
CA VAL A 6 6.27 9.72 13.37
C VAL A 6 4.78 9.65 13.00
N LYS A 7 4.09 8.54 13.32
CA LYS A 7 2.63 8.41 13.15
C LYS A 7 1.86 9.48 13.94
N GLU A 8 2.18 9.66 15.23
CA GLU A 8 1.51 10.66 16.07
C GLU A 8 1.79 12.10 15.59
N SER A 9 2.97 12.35 14.99
CA SER A 9 3.26 13.65 14.36
C SER A 9 2.34 13.90 13.17
N LEU A 10 2.16 12.90 12.29
CA LEU A 10 1.21 13.00 11.17
C LEU A 10 -0.22 13.24 11.67
N LYS A 11 -0.64 12.50 12.70
CA LYS A 11 -1.95 12.67 13.35
C LYS A 11 -2.16 14.09 13.86
N THR A 12 -1.13 14.66 14.49
CA THR A 12 -1.15 16.03 15.00
C THR A 12 -1.31 17.04 13.87
N PHE A 13 -0.56 16.88 12.76
CA PHE A 13 -0.70 17.79 11.61
C PHE A 13 -2.07 17.71 10.94
N ILE A 14 -2.65 16.51 10.84
CA ILE A 14 -4.03 16.32 10.35
C ILE A 14 -5.04 17.06 11.24
N ALA A 15 -4.91 16.90 12.57
CA ALA A 15 -5.79 17.54 13.54
C ALA A 15 -5.66 19.06 13.52
N GLU A 16 -4.43 19.59 13.45
CA GLU A 16 -4.17 21.04 13.36
C GLU A 16 -4.70 21.66 12.06
N ALA A 17 -4.68 20.90 10.96
CA ALA A 17 -5.29 21.30 9.69
C ALA A 17 -6.81 21.14 9.69
N CYS A 18 -7.41 20.67 10.80
CA CYS A 18 -8.83 20.41 10.96
C CYS A 18 -9.40 19.48 9.88
N LEU A 19 -8.59 18.56 9.35
CA LEU A 19 -9.05 17.63 8.33
C LEU A 19 -9.95 16.55 8.94
N PRO A 20 -11.02 16.14 8.26
CA PRO A 20 -11.93 15.09 8.73
C PRO A 20 -11.33 13.70 8.47
N ILE A 21 -10.07 13.49 8.88
CA ILE A 21 -9.34 12.23 8.74
C ILE A 21 -8.91 11.78 10.13
N ASP A 22 -9.14 10.51 10.45
CA ASP A 22 -8.55 9.83 11.60
C ASP A 22 -7.40 8.92 11.15
N ILE A 23 -6.41 8.74 12.02
CA ILE A 23 -5.39 7.71 11.85
C ILE A 23 -5.80 6.50 12.68
N VAL A 24 -6.01 5.38 11.99
CA VAL A 24 -6.42 4.11 12.61
C VAL A 24 -5.29 3.11 12.47
N ASP A 25 -4.93 2.46 13.58
CA ASP A 25 -3.93 1.39 13.56
C ASP A 25 -4.50 0.16 12.84
N ILE A 26 -3.69 -0.44 11.98
CA ILE A 26 -4.07 -1.69 11.32
C ILE A 26 -3.90 -2.80 12.35
N LEU A 27 -5.00 -3.48 12.70
CA LEU A 27 -4.94 -4.55 13.70
C LEU A 27 -4.22 -5.77 13.14
N PRO A 28 -3.52 -6.57 13.97
CA PRO A 28 -2.86 -7.80 13.52
C PRO A 28 -3.80 -8.77 12.78
N SER A 29 -5.10 -8.80 13.08
CA SER A 29 -6.09 -9.61 12.36
C SER A 29 -6.41 -9.10 10.95
N GLU A 30 -6.23 -7.81 10.71
CA GLU A 30 -6.34 -7.15 9.41
C GLU A 30 -5.00 -7.17 8.65
N ASP A 31 -3.88 -7.15 9.40
CA ASP A 31 -2.50 -7.26 8.93
C ASP A 31 -2.07 -8.71 8.62
N LEU A 32 -2.78 -9.73 9.14
CA LEU A 32 -2.38 -11.15 9.13
C LEU A 32 -3.53 -12.13 8.86
N GLY A 33 -4.38 -11.84 7.87
CA GLY A 33 -4.87 -12.96 7.06
C GLY A 33 -3.67 -13.70 6.45
N ALA A 34 -3.80 -14.99 6.11
CA ALA A 34 -2.74 -15.79 5.45
C ALA A 34 -2.14 -15.13 4.17
N ARG A 35 -2.78 -14.06 3.69
CA ARG A 35 -2.37 -13.16 2.62
C ARG A 35 -1.08 -12.34 2.93
N HIS A 36 -0.73 -12.09 4.21
CA HIS A 36 0.40 -11.18 4.57
C HIS A 36 1.33 -11.66 5.71
N SER A 37 1.20 -12.89 6.22
CA SER A 37 2.05 -13.38 7.34
C SER A 37 3.50 -13.66 6.94
N THR A 38 4.45 -12.92 7.51
CA THR A 38 5.87 -13.29 7.53
C THR A 38 6.15 -14.14 8.76
N THR A 39 6.15 -15.47 8.61
CA THR A 39 6.50 -16.38 9.71
C THR A 39 7.99 -16.29 10.06
N GLU A 40 8.35 -16.55 11.32
CA GLU A 40 9.74 -16.61 11.78
C GLU A 40 10.61 -17.59 10.96
N ALA A 41 10.00 -18.69 10.51
CA ALA A 41 10.60 -19.65 9.58
C ALA A 41 11.00 -18.98 8.23
N ARG A 42 10.17 -18.06 7.74
CA ARG A 42 10.37 -17.32 6.49
C ARG A 42 11.49 -16.30 6.60
N ILE A 43 11.65 -15.67 7.77
CA ILE A 43 12.79 -14.80 8.09
C ILE A 43 14.08 -15.62 8.10
N LYS A 44 14.06 -16.82 8.68
CA LYS A 44 15.21 -17.75 8.66
C LYS A 44 15.56 -18.22 7.24
N ASP A 45 14.57 -18.46 6.39
CA ASP A 45 14.79 -18.86 4.99
C ASP A 45 15.43 -17.75 4.15
N VAL A 46 15.01 -16.49 4.33
CA VAL A 46 15.64 -15.34 3.64
C VAL A 46 17.09 -15.16 4.07
N ILE A 47 17.37 -15.27 5.39
CA ILE A 47 18.74 -15.26 5.91
C ILE A 47 19.56 -16.42 5.32
N THR A 48 18.96 -17.59 5.16
CA THR A 48 19.62 -18.78 4.60
C THR A 48 19.87 -18.66 3.10
N GLN A 49 18.97 -18.01 2.35
CA GLN A 49 19.12 -17.72 0.93
C GLN A 49 20.18 -16.64 0.67
N TRP A 50 20.25 -15.60 1.49
CA TRP A 50 21.30 -14.58 1.40
C TRP A 50 22.70 -15.12 1.72
N ASN A 51 22.80 -16.11 2.60
CA ASN A 51 24.07 -16.75 2.93
C ASN A 51 24.54 -17.78 1.90
N LYS A 52 23.75 -18.09 0.86
CA LYS A 52 24.16 -18.98 -0.24
C LYS A 52 24.47 -18.15 -1.47
N ASP A 53 25.75 -17.79 -1.61
CA ASP A 53 26.31 -17.17 -2.80
C ASP A 53 25.93 -17.93 -4.09
N GLY A 54 25.27 -17.22 -4.99
CA GLY A 54 25.17 -17.57 -6.41
C GLY A 54 24.29 -18.77 -6.75
N LYS A 55 22.98 -18.53 -6.94
CA LYS A 55 22.12 -19.03 -8.05
C LYS A 55 20.65 -18.90 -7.66
N ILE A 56 19.99 -17.87 -8.16
CA ILE A 56 18.53 -17.74 -8.11
C ILE A 56 17.96 -18.55 -9.27
N HIS A 57 17.36 -19.71 -8.98
CA HIS A 57 16.55 -20.44 -9.94
C HIS A 57 15.10 -19.94 -9.85
N VAL A 58 14.63 -19.33 -10.94
CA VAL A 58 13.25 -18.88 -11.11
C VAL A 58 12.36 -20.09 -11.44
N LEU A 59 11.18 -20.20 -10.80
CA LEU A 59 10.15 -21.19 -11.10
C LEU A 59 8.74 -20.54 -11.16
N LEU A 60 7.89 -21.23 -11.92
CA LEU A 60 6.66 -20.90 -12.67
C LEU A 60 5.47 -20.21 -11.93
N PRO A 61 4.51 -19.62 -12.69
CA PRO A 61 3.54 -18.65 -12.20
C PRO A 61 2.36 -19.28 -11.45
N GLY A 62 2.02 -18.69 -10.30
CA GLY A 62 0.85 -19.03 -9.49
C GLY A 62 1.23 -19.26 -8.02
N LEU A 63 0.93 -18.27 -7.17
CA LEU A 63 1.27 -18.12 -5.73
C LEU A 63 2.70 -17.63 -5.43
N PRO A 64 2.83 -16.77 -4.40
CA PRO A 64 3.12 -15.35 -4.58
C PRO A 64 4.63 -15.13 -4.63
N GLU A 65 5.02 -14.31 -5.60
CA GLU A 65 6.39 -13.87 -5.79
C GLU A 65 6.95 -13.38 -4.44
N ILE A 66 8.03 -14.06 -4.07
CA ILE A 66 9.02 -13.66 -3.07
C ILE A 66 9.20 -12.14 -3.16
N MET A 67 9.07 -11.47 -2.02
CA MET A 67 9.47 -10.08 -1.83
C MET A 67 10.86 -9.88 -2.43
N GLU A 68 10.93 -9.27 -3.61
CA GLU A 68 12.01 -8.32 -3.82
C GLU A 68 11.82 -7.24 -2.76
N PHE A 69 12.78 -7.17 -1.84
CA PHE A 69 12.85 -6.12 -0.86
C PHE A 69 12.62 -4.79 -1.57
N TYR A 70 11.58 -4.07 -1.13
CA TYR A 70 11.26 -2.67 -1.42
C TYR A 70 12.53 -1.79 -1.38
N THR A 71 13.28 -1.83 -2.46
CA THR A 71 14.46 -1.00 -2.70
C THR A 71 14.18 0.00 -3.80
N LYS A 72 12.95 0.01 -4.36
CA LYS A 72 12.57 0.81 -5.52
C LYS A 72 11.18 1.44 -5.51
N THR A 73 10.45 1.46 -4.38
CA THR A 73 9.62 2.66 -4.15
C THR A 73 10.60 3.76 -3.75
N ASP A 74 11.14 4.37 -4.79
CA ASP A 74 12.10 5.48 -4.80
C ASP A 74 11.44 6.79 -4.33
N ALA A 75 10.44 6.70 -3.45
CA ALA A 75 9.99 7.86 -2.72
C ALA A 75 11.07 8.19 -1.70
N SER A 76 11.88 9.18 -2.05
CA SER A 76 12.76 9.90 -1.14
C SER A 76 12.01 10.63 -0.02
N SER A 77 10.66 10.60 -0.04
CA SER A 77 9.79 11.42 0.78
C SER A 77 8.53 10.67 1.19
N ALA A 78 8.22 10.71 2.49
CA ALA A 78 6.98 10.15 3.04
C ALA A 78 5.75 10.95 2.61
N ALA A 79 5.90 12.27 2.43
CA ALA A 79 4.84 13.13 1.89
C ALA A 79 4.42 12.73 0.48
N LYS A 80 5.37 12.36 -0.37
CA LYS A 80 5.06 11.92 -1.74
C LYS A 80 4.18 10.67 -1.75
N GLU A 81 4.53 9.65 -0.96
CA GLU A 81 3.75 8.41 -0.86
C GLU A 81 2.33 8.68 -0.34
N LEU A 82 2.18 9.60 0.62
CA LEU A 82 0.89 10.02 1.16
C LEU A 82 0.00 10.64 0.06
N LEU A 83 0.57 11.55 -0.74
CA LEU A 83 -0.14 12.26 -1.80
C LEU A 83 -0.46 11.35 -2.99
N GLU A 84 0.46 10.46 -3.36
CA GLU A 84 0.23 9.47 -4.41
C GLU A 84 -0.92 8.52 -4.02
N ALA A 85 -0.95 8.03 -2.78
CA ALA A 85 -2.06 7.20 -2.30
C ALA A 85 -3.41 7.92 -2.36
N ALA A 86 -3.47 9.17 -1.89
CA ALA A 86 -4.69 9.98 -1.94
C ALA A 86 -5.14 10.28 -3.39
N ALA A 87 -4.20 10.53 -4.30
CA ALA A 87 -4.51 10.72 -5.71
C ALA A 87 -5.06 9.45 -6.37
N VAL A 88 -4.52 8.27 -6.01
CA VAL A 88 -5.04 6.98 -6.48
C VAL A 88 -6.43 6.72 -5.92
N GLU A 89 -6.67 7.01 -4.64
CA GLU A 89 -7.98 6.88 -4.01
C GLU A 89 -9.03 7.73 -4.74
N ALA A 90 -8.76 9.02 -4.96
CA ALA A 90 -9.66 9.92 -5.70
C ALA A 90 -9.92 9.44 -7.14
N LEU A 91 -8.90 8.90 -7.82
CA LEU A 91 -9.07 8.32 -9.15
C LEU A 91 -9.97 7.08 -9.12
N LEU A 92 -9.82 6.22 -8.12
CA LEU A 92 -10.68 5.04 -7.95
C LEU A 92 -12.13 5.45 -7.69
N GLU A 93 -12.37 6.41 -6.79
CA GLU A 93 -13.70 6.97 -6.51
C GLU A 93 -14.35 7.49 -7.80
N ALA A 94 -13.63 8.33 -8.55
CA ALA A 94 -14.12 8.91 -9.80
C ALA A 94 -14.45 7.84 -10.84
N VAL A 95 -13.53 6.90 -11.09
CA VAL A 95 -13.72 5.87 -12.12
C VAL A 95 -14.86 4.91 -11.77
N ILE A 96 -14.99 4.53 -10.50
CA ILE A 96 -16.08 3.67 -10.03
C ILE A 96 -17.42 4.37 -10.17
N ALA A 97 -17.50 5.65 -9.79
CA ALA A 97 -18.73 6.43 -9.91
C ALA A 97 -19.12 6.67 -11.38
N GLU A 98 -18.18 7.09 -12.23
CA GLU A 98 -18.40 7.38 -13.64
C GLU A 98 -18.83 6.14 -14.44
N GLN A 99 -18.21 4.99 -14.18
CA GLN A 99 -18.53 3.74 -14.87
C GLN A 99 -19.64 2.94 -14.17
N VAL A 100 -20.18 3.44 -13.06
CA VAL A 100 -21.21 2.78 -12.23
C VAL A 100 -20.79 1.36 -11.89
N LEU A 101 -19.53 1.18 -11.49
CA LEU A 101 -19.00 -0.15 -11.18
C LEU A 101 -19.61 -0.61 -9.85
N PRO A 102 -20.13 -1.85 -9.78
CA PRO A 102 -20.75 -2.41 -8.57
C PRO A 102 -19.68 -2.91 -7.59
N ILE A 103 -18.68 -2.08 -7.30
CA ILE A 103 -17.58 -2.38 -6.41
C ILE A 103 -17.42 -1.28 -5.36
N ARG A 104 -17.06 -1.71 -4.16
CA ARG A 104 -16.53 -0.85 -3.11
C ARG A 104 -15.05 -1.09 -3.01
N PHE A 105 -14.33 -0.12 -2.48
CA PHE A 105 -12.92 -0.32 -2.17
C PHE A 105 -12.62 0.21 -0.77
N THR A 106 -11.56 -0.34 -0.18
CA THR A 106 -11.03 0.05 1.12
C THR A 106 -9.53 0.27 0.98
N ASP A 107 -9.03 1.38 1.53
CA ASP A 107 -7.59 1.61 1.66
C ASP A 107 -6.98 0.64 2.66
N CYS A 108 -5.97 -0.12 2.22
CA CYS A 108 -5.22 -1.04 3.08
C CYS A 108 -4.21 -0.30 3.96
N GLY A 109 -4.00 1.00 3.76
CA GLY A 109 -3.16 1.86 4.57
C GLY A 109 -1.66 1.73 4.27
N PHE A 110 -0.83 2.05 5.25
CA PHE A 110 0.61 2.20 5.11
C PHE A 110 1.36 1.36 6.14
N ARG A 111 2.49 0.79 5.71
CA ARG A 111 3.57 0.39 6.62
C ARG A 111 4.60 1.50 6.72
N LEU A 112 5.08 1.75 7.92
CA LEU A 112 6.03 2.83 8.21
C LEU A 112 7.36 2.25 8.68
N ILE A 113 8.44 2.76 8.09
CA ILE A 113 9.82 2.52 8.51
C ILE A 113 10.49 3.87 8.75
N THR A 114 11.20 4.00 9.87
CA THR A 114 12.00 5.18 10.20
C THR A 114 13.48 4.84 10.19
N LEU A 115 14.30 5.73 9.63
CA LEU A 115 15.74 5.61 9.51
C LEU A 115 16.38 6.91 10.00
N SER A 116 17.53 6.83 10.67
CA SER A 116 18.34 8.03 10.90
C SER A 116 18.88 8.54 9.57
N GLU A 117 18.99 9.86 9.40
CA GLU A 117 19.52 10.44 8.17
C GLU A 117 20.97 9.99 7.87
N ASP A 118 21.76 9.82 8.94
CA ASP A 118 23.19 9.45 8.93
C ASP A 118 23.44 7.93 9.01
N ASP A 119 22.40 7.09 8.96
CA ASP A 119 22.56 5.64 9.02
C ASP A 119 23.18 5.11 7.72
N THR A 120 24.48 4.80 7.78
CA THR A 120 25.26 4.18 6.69
C THR A 120 25.36 2.67 6.84
N THR A 121 24.83 2.12 7.94
CA THR A 121 24.87 0.68 8.17
C THR A 121 23.85 0.04 7.24
N GLY A 122 24.29 -0.82 6.32
CA GLY A 122 23.42 -1.55 5.39
C GLY A 122 22.44 -2.51 6.06
N TYR A 123 22.32 -2.47 7.39
CA TYR A 123 21.47 -3.30 8.23
C TYR A 123 20.53 -2.42 9.05
N PRO A 124 19.39 -2.00 8.48
CA PRO A 124 18.35 -1.41 9.30
C PRO A 124 17.83 -2.52 10.24
N VAL A 125 18.00 -2.36 11.55
CA VAL A 125 17.09 -3.00 12.51
C VAL A 125 15.73 -2.33 12.28
N LYS A 126 15.00 -2.84 11.28
CA LYS A 126 13.73 -2.30 10.83
C LYS A 126 12.72 -2.47 11.97
N ILE A 127 12.51 -1.43 12.75
CA ILE A 127 11.30 -1.36 13.58
C ILE A 127 10.15 -1.18 12.60
N LEU A 128 9.52 -2.30 12.25
CA LEU A 128 8.29 -2.31 11.47
C LEU A 128 7.19 -1.83 12.40
N HIS A 129 6.59 -0.68 12.08
CA HIS A 129 5.27 -0.35 12.63
C HIS A 129 4.26 -1.36 12.07
N GLY A 130 3.27 -1.79 12.87
CA GLY A 130 2.17 -2.66 12.43
C GLY A 130 1.23 -2.05 11.37
N GLY A 131 1.61 -0.89 10.83
CA GLY A 131 0.87 -0.11 9.87
C GLY A 131 -0.25 0.74 10.46
N PHE A 132 -0.74 1.68 9.66
CA PHE A 132 -1.88 2.54 9.97
C PHE A 132 -2.59 2.91 8.65
N ARG A 133 -3.87 3.24 8.72
CA ARG A 133 -4.63 3.79 7.58
C ARG A 133 -5.17 5.18 7.89
N LEU A 134 -5.42 5.95 6.84
CA LEU A 134 -6.13 7.21 6.94
C LEU A 134 -7.62 6.94 6.70
N GLU A 135 -8.45 7.16 7.72
CA GLU A 135 -9.89 6.92 7.63
C GLU A 135 -10.63 8.27 7.57
N LYS A 136 -11.31 8.53 6.45
CA LYS A 136 -12.17 9.71 6.31
C LYS A 136 -13.39 9.56 7.24
N LYS A 137 -13.74 10.63 7.96
CA LYS A 137 -14.92 10.65 8.85
C LYS A 137 -16.19 10.66 8.02
N GLY A 138 -16.88 9.52 7.97
CA GLY A 138 -18.10 9.37 7.18
C GLY A 138 -17.82 9.57 5.68
N ASN A 139 -18.67 10.34 5.00
CA ASN A 139 -18.51 10.63 3.57
C ASN A 139 -17.81 11.98 3.33
N ALA A 140 -16.88 12.37 4.21
CA ALA A 140 -16.19 13.63 4.06
C ALA A 140 -15.26 13.60 2.85
N GLU A 141 -15.46 14.53 1.92
CA GLU A 141 -14.50 14.78 0.84
C GLU A 141 -13.31 15.56 1.39
N VAL A 142 -12.10 15.08 1.11
CA VAL A 142 -10.86 15.77 1.43
C VAL A 142 -10.16 16.07 0.12
N GLU A 143 -9.97 17.36 -0.15
CA GLU A 143 -9.25 17.77 -1.35
C GLU A 143 -7.76 17.44 -1.22
N LEU A 144 -7.14 17.03 -2.33
CA LEU A 144 -5.70 16.75 -2.37
C LEU A 144 -4.87 17.96 -1.91
N SER A 145 -5.31 19.18 -2.26
CA SER A 145 -4.70 20.45 -1.86
C SER A 145 -4.61 20.64 -0.34
N GLN A 146 -5.61 20.16 0.40
CA GLN A 146 -5.65 20.23 1.85
C GLN A 146 -4.64 19.24 2.45
N LEU A 147 -4.52 18.05 1.86
CA LEU A 147 -3.56 17.04 2.28
C LEU A 147 -2.11 17.43 1.93
N GLU A 148 -1.88 18.16 0.83
CA GLU A 148 -0.55 18.71 0.46
C GLU A 148 0.03 19.58 1.57
N GLY A 149 -0.80 20.43 2.20
CA GLY A 149 -0.39 21.25 3.34
C GLY A 149 0.13 20.40 4.50
N VAL A 150 -0.61 19.34 4.85
CA VAL A 150 -0.23 18.38 5.91
C VAL A 150 1.04 17.61 5.52
N ALA A 151 1.10 17.09 4.30
CA ALA A 151 2.20 16.31 3.79
C ALA A 151 3.52 17.11 3.80
N ASN A 152 3.48 18.36 3.34
CA ASN A 152 4.65 19.24 3.33
C ASN A 152 5.14 19.57 4.75
N ARG A 153 4.23 19.84 5.70
CA ARG A 153 4.58 20.06 7.11
C ARG A 153 5.17 18.80 7.75
N PHE A 154 4.61 17.65 7.44
CA PHE A 154 5.10 16.35 7.89
C PHE A 154 6.54 16.10 7.41
N GLU A 155 6.81 16.30 6.12
CA GLU A 155 8.15 16.17 5.54
C GLU A 155 9.15 17.16 6.17
N ALA A 156 8.74 18.42 6.39
CA ALA A 156 9.58 19.42 7.03
C ALA A 156 9.94 19.04 8.47
N SER A 157 8.98 18.46 9.22
CA SER A 157 9.21 17.97 10.58
C SER A 157 10.23 16.83 10.61
N LEU A 158 10.12 15.86 9.69
CA LEU A 158 11.09 14.77 9.57
C LEU A 158 12.51 15.30 9.31
N LYS A 159 12.65 16.25 8.38
CA LYS A 159 13.94 16.91 8.07
C LYS A 159 14.51 17.67 9.27
N ALA A 160 13.68 18.45 9.98
CA ALA A 160 14.12 19.19 11.16
C ALA A 160 14.67 18.27 12.26
N ASN A 161 14.15 17.04 12.34
CA ASN A 161 14.60 16.02 13.28
C ASN A 161 15.73 15.12 12.74
N ARG A 162 16.28 15.39 11.55
CA ARG A 162 17.30 14.56 10.86
C ARG A 162 16.86 13.10 10.73
N MET A 163 15.58 12.91 10.42
CA MET A 163 14.93 11.62 10.28
C MET A 163 14.48 11.41 8.84
N LYS A 164 14.66 10.19 8.34
CA LYS A 164 14.02 9.71 7.11
C LYS A 164 12.88 8.79 7.51
N ALA A 165 11.69 9.00 6.93
CA ALA A 165 10.59 8.07 7.03
C ALA A 165 10.25 7.54 5.64
N LYS A 166 9.98 6.24 5.55
CA LYS A 166 9.45 5.59 4.36
C LYS A 166 8.07 5.04 4.69
N MET A 167 7.08 5.48 3.94
CA MET A 167 5.72 4.96 3.98
C MET A 167 5.53 4.04 2.78
N PHE A 168 5.03 2.83 3.02
CA PHE A 168 4.74 1.84 1.99
C PHE A 168 3.25 1.65 1.94
N HIS A 169 2.60 2.20 0.91
CA HIS A 169 1.17 1.99 0.70
C HIS A 169 0.89 0.52 0.37
N LEU A 170 -0.06 -0.08 1.08
CA LEU A 170 -0.42 -1.49 0.97
C LEU A 170 -1.40 -1.76 -0.17
N GLY A 171 -1.84 -0.71 -0.87
CA GLY A 171 -2.79 -0.79 -1.97
C GLY A 171 -4.24 -0.71 -1.50
N PHE A 172 -5.14 -1.21 -2.34
CA PHE A 172 -6.57 -1.14 -2.13
C PHE A 172 -7.19 -2.53 -2.22
N GLN A 173 -8.13 -2.81 -1.32
CA GLN A 173 -8.98 -3.98 -1.37
C GLN A 173 -10.29 -3.59 -2.07
N LEU A 174 -10.60 -4.23 -3.19
CA LEU A 174 -11.86 -4.08 -3.90
C LEU A 174 -12.78 -5.24 -3.54
N GLU A 175 -14.06 -4.94 -3.37
CA GLU A 175 -15.10 -5.89 -3.00
C GLU A 175 -16.34 -5.67 -3.86
N LYS A 176 -16.97 -6.77 -4.30
CA LYS A 176 -18.27 -6.74 -4.97
C LYS A 176 -19.28 -7.58 -4.19
N ALA A 177 -20.57 -7.32 -4.40
CA ALA A 177 -21.59 -8.22 -3.86
C ALA A 177 -21.45 -9.61 -4.50
N ALA A 178 -21.71 -10.67 -3.72
CA ALA A 178 -21.49 -12.05 -4.16
C ALA A 178 -22.24 -12.38 -5.47
N GLU A 179 -23.46 -11.88 -5.61
CA GLU A 179 -24.35 -12.09 -6.77
C GLU A 179 -23.97 -11.25 -8.00
N THR A 180 -23.03 -10.30 -7.87
CA THR A 180 -22.68 -9.39 -8.96
C THR A 180 -21.76 -10.09 -9.96
N GLU A 181 -22.17 -10.17 -11.23
CA GLU A 181 -21.30 -10.63 -12.30
C GLU A 181 -20.39 -9.50 -12.79
N MET A 182 -19.15 -9.46 -12.29
CA MET A 182 -18.12 -8.56 -12.80
C MET A 182 -16.85 -9.33 -13.09
N PRO A 183 -16.32 -9.31 -14.33
CA PRO A 183 -15.12 -10.06 -14.65
C PRO A 183 -13.90 -9.45 -13.95
N LEU A 184 -12.97 -10.30 -13.50
CA LEU A 184 -11.71 -9.90 -12.87
C LEU A 184 -10.85 -9.02 -13.80
N SER A 185 -11.05 -9.13 -15.12
CA SER A 185 -10.42 -8.25 -16.11
C SER A 185 -10.79 -6.77 -15.91
N GLN A 186 -11.94 -6.45 -15.32
CA GLN A 186 -12.31 -5.09 -14.96
C GLN A 186 -11.42 -4.53 -13.83
N VAL A 187 -11.10 -5.34 -12.82
CA VAL A 187 -10.14 -4.94 -11.76
C VAL A 187 -8.75 -4.70 -12.35
N LYS A 188 -8.31 -5.54 -13.30
CA LYS A 188 -7.04 -5.32 -14.03
C LYS A 188 -7.06 -4.02 -14.84
N LYS A 189 -8.19 -3.65 -15.42
CA LYS A 189 -8.35 -2.36 -16.14
C LYS A 189 -8.24 -1.17 -15.19
N LEU A 190 -8.83 -1.25 -13.99
CA LEU A 190 -8.68 -0.20 -12.97
C LEU A 190 -7.22 0.01 -12.57
N ALA A 191 -6.51 -1.09 -12.27
CA ALA A 191 -5.09 -1.05 -11.95
C ALA A 191 -4.26 -0.42 -13.09
N LYS A 192 -4.54 -0.80 -14.34
CA LYS A 192 -3.90 -0.23 -15.53
C LYS A 192 -4.22 1.26 -15.71
N GLN A 193 -5.44 1.68 -15.40
CA GLN A 193 -5.86 3.08 -15.51
C GLN A 193 -5.09 3.97 -14.53
N ILE A 194 -4.75 3.47 -13.34
CA ILE A 194 -3.86 4.16 -12.40
C ILE A 194 -2.46 4.42 -13.02
N ASP A 195 -1.86 3.42 -13.69
CA ASP A 195 -0.58 3.62 -14.38
C ASP A 195 -0.69 4.62 -15.54
N ILE A 196 -1.75 4.53 -16.35
CA ILE A 196 -1.96 5.45 -17.46
C ILE A 196 -2.12 6.90 -16.97
N THR A 197 -2.91 7.11 -15.91
CA THR A 197 -3.26 8.46 -15.44
C THR A 197 -2.19 9.06 -14.52
N LEU A 198 -1.70 8.30 -13.54
CA LEU A 198 -0.80 8.80 -12.50
C LEU A 198 0.65 8.33 -12.69
N GLY A 199 0.88 7.38 -13.60
CA GLY A 199 2.20 6.77 -13.77
C GLY A 199 2.65 5.89 -12.63
N ILE A 200 1.72 5.44 -11.80
CA ILE A 200 1.99 4.54 -10.68
C ILE A 200 1.59 3.13 -11.12
N ASN A 201 2.55 2.20 -11.12
CA ASN A 201 2.32 0.85 -11.64
C ASN A 201 1.53 0.00 -10.64
N TYR A 202 0.21 0.14 -10.61
CA TYR A 202 -0.66 -0.74 -9.85
C TYR A 202 -0.94 -2.04 -10.60
N VAL A 203 -0.94 -3.15 -9.87
CA VAL A 203 -1.23 -4.48 -10.39
C VAL A 203 -2.24 -5.21 -9.51
N LEU A 204 -3.00 -6.12 -10.13
CA LEU A 204 -3.81 -7.09 -9.39
C LEU A 204 -2.87 -8.06 -8.67
N ASN A 205 -2.94 -8.08 -7.34
CA ASN A 205 -2.07 -8.88 -6.48
C ASN A 205 -2.74 -10.21 -6.09
N THR A 206 -3.88 -10.13 -5.41
CA THR A 206 -4.62 -11.28 -4.88
C THR A 206 -6.10 -11.14 -5.14
N TYR A 207 -6.82 -12.26 -5.14
CA TYR A 207 -8.27 -12.28 -5.23
C TYR A 207 -8.83 -13.55 -4.59
N GLU A 208 -10.08 -13.49 -4.15
CA GLU A 208 -10.79 -14.58 -3.51
C GLU A 208 -12.10 -14.89 -4.21
N TYR A 209 -12.50 -16.15 -4.16
CA TYR A 209 -13.75 -16.68 -4.71
C TYR A 209 -14.69 -17.10 -3.58
N ALA A 210 -16.00 -16.98 -3.81
CA ALA A 210 -17.00 -17.50 -2.89
C ALA A 210 -16.94 -19.04 -2.78
N ASN A 211 -16.72 -19.72 -3.91
CA ASN A 211 -16.51 -21.17 -4.00
C ASN A 211 -15.39 -21.44 -5.01
N ARG A 212 -14.34 -22.16 -4.61
CA ARG A 212 -13.20 -22.46 -5.50
C ARG A 212 -13.51 -23.53 -6.53
N ASP A 213 -14.46 -24.41 -6.25
CA ASP A 213 -14.75 -25.56 -7.11
C ASP A 213 -15.51 -25.14 -8.40
N ASP A 214 -16.18 -23.99 -8.37
CA ASP A 214 -16.88 -23.35 -9.51
C ASP A 214 -16.24 -21.99 -9.88
N ALA A 215 -14.93 -21.86 -9.71
CA ALA A 215 -14.23 -20.60 -9.98
C ALA A 215 -14.32 -20.20 -11.47
N SER A 216 -14.93 -19.03 -11.71
CA SER A 216 -15.03 -18.38 -13.02
C SER A 216 -14.43 -16.97 -12.93
N GLU A 217 -14.18 -16.31 -14.06
CA GLU A 217 -13.66 -14.94 -14.04
C GLU A 217 -14.58 -13.93 -13.33
N THR A 218 -15.85 -14.28 -13.08
CA THR A 218 -16.86 -13.42 -12.43
C THR A 218 -17.20 -13.81 -11.00
N SER A 219 -16.80 -15.01 -10.53
CA SER A 219 -17.21 -15.54 -9.21
C SER A 219 -16.35 -15.06 -8.03
N TRP A 220 -15.44 -14.11 -8.26
CA TRP A 220 -14.63 -13.52 -7.19
C TRP A 220 -15.47 -12.63 -6.26
N THR A 221 -15.09 -12.50 -4.99
CA THR A 221 -15.79 -11.65 -4.00
C THR A 221 -14.94 -10.46 -3.59
N SER A 222 -13.63 -10.67 -3.50
CA SER A 222 -12.67 -9.62 -3.18
C SER A 222 -11.42 -9.72 -4.06
N ALA A 223 -10.84 -8.59 -4.42
CA ALA A 223 -9.61 -8.49 -5.22
C ALA A 223 -8.75 -7.34 -4.70
N SER A 224 -7.46 -7.56 -4.49
CA SER A 224 -6.52 -6.57 -3.97
C SER A 224 -5.63 -6.07 -5.10
N ILE A 225 -5.51 -4.75 -5.24
CA ILE A 225 -4.53 -4.11 -6.13
C ILE A 225 -3.46 -3.43 -5.29
N CYS A 226 -2.19 -3.50 -5.71
CA CYS A 226 -1.10 -2.84 -5.00
C CYS A 226 -0.06 -2.30 -5.98
N VAL A 227 0.82 -1.43 -5.49
CA VAL A 227 1.98 -0.97 -6.27
C VAL A 227 2.87 -2.19 -6.59
N SER A 228 3.16 -2.38 -7.87
CA SER A 228 4.10 -3.38 -8.32
C SER A 228 5.51 -3.04 -7.83
N PRO A 229 6.25 -3.99 -7.24
CA PRO A 229 7.66 -3.78 -6.91
C PRO A 229 8.51 -3.60 -8.19
N TRP A 230 7.99 -4.00 -9.34
CA TRP A 230 8.63 -3.92 -10.64
C TRP A 230 8.13 -2.70 -11.42
N ARG A 231 8.98 -1.69 -11.65
CA ARG A 231 8.78 -0.69 -12.72
C ARG A 231 9.56 -1.15 -13.95
N PHE A 232 8.85 -1.53 -15.01
CA PHE A 232 9.49 -1.65 -16.32
C PHE A 232 9.69 -0.23 -16.90
N PRO A 233 10.88 0.10 -17.42
CA PRO A 233 11.08 1.38 -18.07
C PRO A 233 10.09 1.54 -19.23
N ARG A 234 9.43 2.71 -19.29
CA ARG A 234 8.55 3.08 -20.41
C ARG A 234 9.40 3.10 -21.70
N ARG A 235 8.91 2.45 -22.75
CA ARG A 235 9.49 2.56 -24.10
C ARG A 235 9.13 3.90 -24.71
#